data_AF-A0A0C1D6S2-F1
#
_entry.id   AF-A0A0C1D6S2-F1
#
_cell.length_a   1.000
_cell.length_b   1.000
_cell.length_c   1.000
_cell.angle_alpha   90.00
_cell.angle_beta   90.00
_cell.angle_gamma   90.00
#
_symmetry.space_group_name_H-M   'P 1'
#
loop_
_entity.id
_entity.type
_entity.pdbx_description
1 polymer ?
#
loop_
_entity_poly.entity_id
_entity_poly.type
_entity_poly.pdbx_seq_one_letter_code
_entity_poly.pdbx_strand_id
1 'polypeptide(L)'
;MENQKETRLRLFAEGGSIKICSIYKGNNEGFDYFVESSDVEMCVEDIMKEPPLIHESFYGAFNELDKRYCWHFLHIDFVDEDFSEYVADKLLEKLNDPLEMWQDFEAENFEKILGIKIAQKKMQTKTGFSEITVKTLAKETEYFYQEFVDSYANEIGQKFKLESTVETWSTFRGESFHFTGTLEIVGNTIILKNENKEICHILPVEKFQIAAKPEVALEKKWVFEIV
;
A
#
# COMPACT_ATOMS: atom_id res chain seq x y z
N MET A 1 -23.58 -36.66 -1.83
CA MET A 1 -24.10 -35.28 -1.74
C MET A 1 -23.85 -34.66 -3.09
N GLU A 2 -24.91 -34.29 -3.81
CA GLU A 2 -24.79 -33.63 -5.12
C GLU A 2 -24.01 -32.33 -4.99
N ASN A 3 -23.31 -31.94 -6.05
CA ASN A 3 -22.57 -30.69 -6.17
C ASN A 3 -23.53 -29.49 -6.00
N GLN A 4 -23.81 -29.13 -4.76
CA GLN A 4 -24.77 -28.08 -4.44
C GLN A 4 -24.07 -26.73 -4.67
N LYS A 5 -24.55 -26.02 -5.69
CA LYS A 5 -24.08 -24.69 -6.04
C LYS A 5 -24.73 -23.68 -5.10
N GLU A 6 -23.91 -22.85 -4.47
CA GLU A 6 -24.35 -21.82 -3.53
C GLU A 6 -23.92 -20.45 -4.03
N THR A 7 -24.77 -19.43 -3.87
CA THR A 7 -24.41 -18.03 -4.17
C THR A 7 -23.71 -17.45 -2.95
N ARG A 8 -22.57 -16.80 -3.15
CA ARG A 8 -21.80 -16.12 -2.10
C ARG A 8 -21.83 -14.60 -2.24
N LEU A 9 -22.12 -14.10 -3.43
CA LEU A 9 -22.39 -12.69 -3.70
C LEU A 9 -23.34 -12.57 -4.90
N ARG A 10 -24.26 -11.61 -4.88
CA ARG A 10 -25.15 -11.29 -5.99
C ARG A 10 -25.32 -9.78 -6.14
N LEU A 11 -25.20 -9.34 -7.38
CA LEU A 11 -25.42 -7.98 -7.84
C LEU A 11 -26.47 -7.99 -8.96
N PHE A 12 -27.32 -6.97 -8.99
CA PHE A 12 -28.23 -6.72 -10.10
C PHE A 12 -27.70 -5.59 -10.99
N ALA A 13 -27.80 -5.83 -12.29
CA ALA A 13 -27.55 -4.86 -13.35
C ALA A 13 -28.83 -4.65 -14.15
N GLU A 14 -28.88 -3.63 -14.98
CA GLU A 14 -30.00 -3.45 -15.90
C GLU A 14 -30.10 -4.67 -16.84
N GLY A 15 -31.24 -5.37 -16.80
CA GLY A 15 -31.50 -6.56 -17.61
C GLY A 15 -30.89 -7.87 -17.10
N GLY A 16 -30.07 -7.84 -16.05
CA GLY A 16 -29.25 -8.99 -15.69
C GLY A 16 -28.78 -9.08 -14.23
N SER A 17 -27.92 -10.07 -13.98
CA SER A 17 -27.30 -10.25 -12.65
C SER A 17 -25.88 -10.79 -12.77
N ILE A 18 -25.04 -10.42 -11.82
CA ILE A 18 -23.68 -10.95 -11.66
C ILE A 18 -23.61 -11.64 -10.31
N LYS A 19 -23.04 -12.84 -10.27
CA LYS A 19 -22.97 -13.67 -9.06
C LYS A 19 -21.59 -14.26 -8.91
N ILE A 20 -21.12 -14.33 -7.67
CA ILE A 20 -20.06 -15.27 -7.29
C ILE A 20 -20.76 -16.49 -6.69
N CYS A 21 -20.50 -17.65 -7.27
CA CYS A 21 -21.01 -18.92 -6.78
C CYS A 21 -19.88 -19.80 -6.28
N SER A 22 -20.19 -20.71 -5.35
CA SER A 22 -19.31 -21.75 -4.87
C SER A 22 -19.91 -23.14 -5.13
N ILE A 23 -19.07 -24.11 -5.46
CA ILE A 23 -19.43 -25.54 -5.52
C ILE A 23 -18.50 -26.30 -4.58
N TYR A 24 -19.08 -27.14 -3.72
CA TYR A 24 -18.31 -27.99 -2.82
C TYR A 24 -17.47 -29.01 -3.60
N LYS A 25 -16.18 -29.12 -3.29
CA LYS A 25 -15.21 -30.01 -3.98
C LYS A 25 -15.39 -31.49 -3.65
N GLY A 26 -16.32 -31.84 -2.76
CA GLY A 26 -16.47 -33.22 -2.30
C GLY A 26 -15.26 -33.67 -1.48
N ASN A 27 -14.62 -34.75 -1.94
CA ASN A 27 -13.55 -35.47 -1.21
C ASN A 27 -12.24 -34.68 -1.00
N ASN A 28 -12.08 -33.50 -1.60
CA ASN A 28 -10.84 -32.72 -1.54
C ASN A 28 -10.84 -31.62 -0.46
N GLU A 29 -11.90 -31.50 0.34
CA GLU A 29 -12.15 -30.38 1.29
C GLU A 29 -12.19 -29.00 0.60
N GLY A 30 -13.12 -28.13 1.01
CA GLY A 30 -13.26 -26.76 0.48
C GLY A 30 -14.16 -26.60 -0.76
N PHE A 31 -14.06 -25.43 -1.40
CA PHE A 31 -14.97 -24.96 -2.44
C PHE A 31 -14.22 -24.45 -3.67
N ASP A 32 -14.83 -24.61 -4.85
CA ASP A 32 -14.47 -23.90 -6.07
C ASP A 32 -15.40 -22.71 -6.26
N TYR A 33 -14.84 -21.54 -6.57
CA TYR A 33 -15.56 -20.29 -6.76
C TYR A 33 -15.47 -19.84 -8.21
N PHE A 34 -16.54 -19.25 -8.74
CA PHE A 34 -16.56 -18.73 -10.10
C PHE A 34 -17.58 -17.62 -10.26
N VAL A 35 -17.34 -16.74 -11.24
CA VAL A 35 -18.22 -15.64 -11.58
C VAL A 35 -19.21 -16.09 -12.65
N GLU A 36 -20.49 -15.82 -12.45
CA GLU A 36 -21.52 -15.97 -13.47
C GLU A 36 -22.21 -14.64 -13.72
N SER A 37 -22.52 -14.37 -14.98
CA SER A 37 -23.37 -13.25 -15.38
C SER A 37 -24.50 -13.74 -16.27
N SER A 38 -25.69 -13.17 -16.08
CA SER A 38 -26.88 -13.44 -16.90
C SER A 38 -27.34 -12.15 -17.55
N ASP A 39 -27.38 -12.10 -18.88
CA ASP A 39 -27.96 -11.01 -19.69
C ASP A 39 -27.55 -9.60 -19.22
N VAL A 40 -26.26 -9.43 -18.90
CA VAL A 40 -25.70 -8.15 -18.46
C VAL A 40 -25.20 -7.39 -19.69
N GLU A 41 -25.97 -6.43 -20.18
CA GLU A 41 -25.50 -5.43 -21.14
C GLU A 41 -24.71 -4.35 -20.38
N MET A 42 -23.47 -4.63 -20.02
CA MET A 42 -22.58 -3.63 -19.43
C MET A 42 -21.24 -3.58 -20.14
N CYS A 43 -20.63 -2.40 -20.08
CA CYS A 43 -19.40 -1.91 -20.72
C CYS A 43 -18.25 -2.93 -20.84
N VAL A 44 -18.39 -3.92 -21.69
CA VAL A 44 -17.31 -4.81 -22.06
C VAL A 44 -17.38 -5.03 -23.57
N GLU A 45 -16.36 -4.55 -24.26
CA GLU A 45 -16.10 -4.85 -25.67
C GLU A 45 -16.10 -6.38 -25.85
N ASP A 46 -17.02 -6.88 -26.68
CA ASP A 46 -17.07 -8.23 -27.27
C ASP A 46 -16.31 -9.34 -26.52
N ILE A 47 -16.77 -9.72 -25.31
CA ILE A 47 -16.31 -10.97 -24.69
C ILE A 47 -17.19 -12.11 -25.22
N MET A 48 -16.62 -12.90 -26.14
CA MET A 48 -17.10 -14.24 -26.43
C MET A 48 -17.31 -14.99 -25.11
N LYS A 49 -18.44 -15.70 -24.96
CA LYS A 49 -18.78 -16.50 -23.78
C LYS A 49 -17.73 -17.60 -23.51
N GLU A 50 -16.59 -17.22 -22.96
CA GLU A 50 -15.60 -18.15 -22.44
C GLU A 50 -16.19 -18.89 -21.23
N PRO A 51 -15.83 -20.16 -21.02
CA PRO A 51 -16.26 -20.88 -19.82
C PRO A 51 -15.82 -20.12 -18.56
N PRO A 52 -16.62 -20.15 -17.49
CA PRO A 52 -16.30 -19.43 -16.26
C PRO A 52 -14.97 -19.94 -15.69
N LEU A 53 -14.09 -19.00 -15.35
CA LEU A 53 -12.81 -19.30 -14.73
C LEU A 53 -13.06 -19.76 -13.29
N ILE A 54 -12.48 -20.90 -12.93
CA ILE A 54 -12.61 -21.48 -11.59
C ILE A 54 -11.47 -20.97 -10.70
N HIS A 55 -11.82 -20.54 -9.50
CA HIS A 55 -10.93 -20.01 -8.48
C HIS A 55 -10.98 -20.88 -7.23
N GLU A 56 -9.85 -21.00 -6.55
CA GLU A 56 -9.74 -21.73 -5.29
C GLU A 56 -10.33 -20.97 -4.10
N SER A 57 -10.69 -19.69 -4.27
CA SER A 57 -11.23 -18.83 -3.21
C SER A 57 -12.21 -17.78 -3.72
N PHE A 58 -13.06 -17.30 -2.82
CA PHE A 58 -13.94 -16.15 -3.07
C PHE A 58 -13.17 -14.92 -3.53
N TYR A 59 -12.02 -14.63 -2.91
CA TYR A 59 -11.20 -13.46 -3.22
C TYR A 59 -10.66 -13.49 -4.66
N GLY A 60 -10.29 -14.67 -5.16
CA GLY A 60 -9.89 -14.86 -6.55
C GLY A 60 -11.03 -14.53 -7.52
N ALA A 61 -12.23 -15.07 -7.26
CA ALA A 61 -13.42 -14.79 -8.05
C ALA A 61 -13.84 -13.31 -7.94
N PHE A 62 -13.72 -12.69 -6.77
CA PHE A 62 -14.01 -11.28 -6.57
C PHE A 62 -13.03 -10.38 -7.34
N ASN A 63 -11.74 -10.72 -7.38
CA ASN A 63 -10.76 -9.97 -8.17
C ASN A 63 -11.05 -10.05 -9.68
N GLU A 64 -11.59 -11.17 -10.16
CA GLU A 64 -12.08 -11.26 -11.53
C GLU A 64 -13.29 -10.35 -11.74
N LEU A 65 -14.28 -10.42 -10.84
CA LEU A 65 -15.47 -9.58 -10.89
C LEU A 65 -15.11 -8.09 -10.88
N ASP A 66 -14.20 -7.65 -10.00
CA ASP A 66 -13.72 -6.26 -9.88
C ASP A 66 -13.04 -5.75 -11.16
N LYS A 67 -12.33 -6.63 -11.87
CA LYS A 67 -11.66 -6.29 -13.13
C LYS A 67 -12.62 -6.24 -14.32
N ARG A 68 -13.63 -7.11 -14.32
CA ARG A 68 -14.55 -7.28 -15.46
C ARG A 68 -15.75 -6.35 -15.39
N TYR A 69 -16.16 -5.94 -14.20
CA TYR A 69 -17.42 -5.23 -13.97
C TYR A 69 -17.24 -4.04 -13.05
N CYS A 70 -17.92 -2.93 -13.35
CA CYS A 70 -18.01 -1.77 -12.47
C CYS A 70 -19.04 -2.01 -11.34
N TRP A 71 -18.81 -3.05 -10.54
CA TRP A 71 -19.77 -3.58 -9.57
C TRP A 71 -20.18 -2.59 -8.48
N HIS A 72 -19.33 -1.60 -8.18
CA HIS A 72 -19.58 -0.55 -7.21
C HIS A 72 -20.70 0.42 -7.65
N PHE A 73 -21.10 0.41 -8.94
CA PHE A 73 -22.29 1.10 -9.44
C PHE A 73 -23.55 0.22 -9.47
N LEU A 74 -23.45 -1.05 -9.07
CA LEU A 74 -24.55 -2.01 -9.15
C LEU A 74 -25.31 -2.14 -7.83
N HIS A 75 -26.56 -2.58 -7.96
CA HIS A 75 -27.39 -2.88 -6.79
C HIS A 75 -26.93 -4.19 -6.15
N ILE A 76 -26.56 -4.15 -4.88
CA ILE A 76 -26.14 -5.35 -4.16
C ILE A 76 -27.37 -6.01 -3.55
N ASP A 77 -27.58 -7.28 -3.88
CA ASP A 77 -28.73 -8.06 -3.40
C ASP A 77 -28.35 -8.93 -2.21
N PHE A 78 -27.16 -9.53 -2.26
CA PHE A 78 -26.73 -10.51 -1.29
C PHE A 78 -25.22 -10.60 -1.24
N VAL A 79 -24.69 -10.74 -0.02
CA VAL A 79 -23.31 -11.16 0.26
C VAL A 79 -23.38 -12.13 1.43
N ASP A 80 -22.61 -13.21 1.35
CA ASP A 80 -22.41 -14.11 2.48
C ASP A 80 -21.72 -13.37 3.63
N GLU A 81 -22.13 -13.64 4.88
CA GLU A 81 -21.63 -12.95 6.07
C GLU A 81 -20.10 -13.05 6.17
N ASP A 82 -19.55 -14.22 5.86
CA ASP A 82 -18.11 -14.51 5.85
C ASP A 82 -17.29 -13.59 4.91
N PHE A 83 -17.94 -12.96 3.93
CA PHE A 83 -17.29 -12.10 2.94
C PHE A 83 -17.72 -10.63 3.02
N SER A 84 -18.66 -10.28 3.90
CA SER A 84 -19.23 -8.93 3.96
C SER A 84 -18.17 -7.86 4.22
N GLU A 85 -17.34 -8.05 5.24
CA GLU A 85 -16.28 -7.10 5.61
C GLU A 85 -15.27 -6.90 4.47
N TYR A 86 -14.87 -7.99 3.80
CA TYR A 86 -13.97 -7.92 2.65
C TYR A 86 -14.58 -7.10 1.50
N VAL A 87 -15.87 -7.29 1.20
CA VAL A 87 -16.56 -6.53 0.16
C VAL A 87 -16.67 -5.04 0.54
N ALA A 88 -16.90 -4.74 1.83
CA ALA A 88 -16.91 -3.38 2.36
C ALA A 88 -15.56 -2.67 2.20
N ASP A 89 -14.45 -3.37 2.50
CA ASP A 89 -13.09 -2.86 2.29
C ASP A 89 -12.85 -2.55 0.80
N LYS A 90 -13.24 -3.46 -0.09
CA LYS A 90 -13.11 -3.24 -1.54
C LYS A 90 -13.98 -2.10 -2.05
N LEU A 91 -15.14 -1.88 -1.46
CA LEU A 91 -15.97 -0.71 -1.77
C LEU A 91 -15.27 0.59 -1.35
N LEU A 92 -14.69 0.66 -0.15
CA LEU A 92 -13.95 1.84 0.30
C LEU A 92 -12.71 2.13 -0.54
N GLU A 93 -12.01 1.09 -1.02
CA GLU A 93 -10.89 1.26 -1.95
C GLU A 93 -11.33 2.03 -3.20
N LYS A 94 -12.50 1.69 -3.79
CA LYS A 94 -13.07 2.41 -4.94
C LYS A 94 -13.53 3.81 -4.57
N LEU A 95 -14.30 3.95 -3.49
CA LEU A 95 -14.83 5.25 -3.06
C LEU A 95 -13.75 6.29 -2.74
N ASN A 96 -12.57 5.84 -2.33
CA ASN A 96 -11.43 6.70 -2.03
C ASN A 96 -10.41 6.80 -3.19
N ASP A 97 -10.73 6.27 -4.38
CA ASP A 97 -9.90 6.48 -5.57
C ASP A 97 -9.96 7.95 -5.98
N PRO A 98 -8.82 8.68 -6.01
CA PRO A 98 -8.80 10.10 -6.36
C PRO A 98 -9.18 10.39 -7.82
N LEU A 99 -9.25 9.39 -8.70
CA LEU A 99 -9.63 9.55 -10.10
C LEU A 99 -11.15 9.50 -10.32
N GLU A 100 -11.91 8.96 -9.36
CA GLU A 100 -13.35 8.77 -9.48
C GLU A 100 -14.16 9.80 -8.68
N MET A 101 -15.30 10.23 -9.23
CA MET A 101 -16.20 11.20 -8.59
C MET A 101 -17.50 10.54 -8.16
N TRP A 102 -17.76 10.54 -6.85
CA TRP A 102 -18.87 9.82 -6.22
C TRP A 102 -20.03 10.74 -5.82
N GLN A 103 -20.50 11.59 -6.74
CA GLN A 103 -21.58 12.55 -6.42
C GLN A 103 -22.94 11.87 -6.20
N ASP A 104 -23.19 10.77 -6.92
CA ASP A 104 -24.47 10.04 -6.90
C ASP A 104 -24.34 8.65 -6.24
N PHE A 105 -23.36 8.47 -5.34
CA PHE A 105 -23.17 7.18 -4.67
C PHE A 105 -24.30 6.89 -3.66
N GLU A 106 -25.07 5.84 -3.93
CA GLU A 106 -26.15 5.37 -3.07
C GLU A 106 -25.61 4.44 -1.96
N ALA A 107 -25.16 5.02 -0.85
CA ALA A 107 -24.61 4.26 0.28
C ALA A 107 -25.60 3.24 0.86
N GLU A 108 -26.89 3.58 0.92
CA GLU A 108 -27.95 2.73 1.50
C GLU A 108 -28.04 1.34 0.84
N ASN A 109 -27.72 1.25 -0.46
CA ASN A 109 -27.66 0.00 -1.21
C ASN A 109 -26.68 -0.99 -0.56
N PHE A 110 -25.49 -0.51 -0.18
CA PHE A 110 -24.44 -1.33 0.39
C PHE A 110 -24.55 -1.48 1.91
N GLU A 111 -24.93 -0.41 2.62
CA GLU A 111 -25.01 -0.40 4.09
C GLU A 111 -25.90 -1.51 4.64
N LYS A 112 -27.08 -1.72 4.04
CA LYS A 112 -28.06 -2.70 4.50
C LYS A 112 -27.60 -4.13 4.31
N ILE A 113 -27.02 -4.44 3.14
CA ILE A 113 -26.61 -5.81 2.80
C ILE A 113 -25.30 -6.17 3.49
N LEU A 114 -24.39 -5.21 3.62
CA LEU A 114 -23.09 -5.45 4.25
C LEU A 114 -23.13 -5.31 5.79
N GLY A 115 -24.21 -4.77 6.36
CA GLY A 115 -24.30 -4.53 7.80
C GLY A 115 -23.33 -3.45 8.29
N ILE A 116 -23.13 -2.41 7.48
CA ILE A 116 -22.19 -1.31 7.76
C ILE A 116 -22.88 0.04 7.67
N LYS A 117 -22.23 1.07 8.20
CA LYS A 117 -22.55 2.48 7.92
C LYS A 117 -21.38 3.20 7.29
N ILE A 118 -21.60 3.81 6.13
CA ILE A 118 -20.63 4.53 5.33
C ILE A 118 -20.77 6.03 5.59
N ALA A 119 -19.66 6.70 5.90
CA ALA A 119 -19.65 8.15 6.14
C ALA A 119 -18.37 8.79 5.59
N GLN A 120 -18.48 10.07 5.20
CA GLN A 120 -17.31 10.88 4.91
C GLN A 120 -16.74 11.49 6.19
N LYS A 121 -15.49 11.19 6.51
CA LYS A 121 -14.74 11.81 7.60
C LYS A 121 -13.58 12.62 7.05
N LYS A 122 -13.29 13.76 7.69
CA LYS A 122 -12.05 14.51 7.45
C LYS A 122 -10.92 13.80 8.16
N MET A 123 -9.96 13.29 7.41
CA MET A 123 -8.79 12.58 7.93
C MET A 123 -7.52 13.32 7.53
N GLN A 124 -6.52 13.25 8.40
CA GLN A 124 -5.18 13.74 8.07
C GLN A 124 -4.47 12.66 7.27
N THR A 125 -4.28 12.88 5.98
CA THR A 125 -3.47 12.01 5.13
C THR A 125 -2.07 12.60 5.04
N LYS A 126 -1.04 11.76 5.21
CA LYS A 126 0.34 12.16 4.98
C LYS A 126 0.56 12.28 3.46
N THR A 127 0.70 13.50 2.97
CA THR A 127 0.88 13.81 1.53
C THR A 127 2.34 13.94 1.12
N GLY A 128 3.23 14.14 2.09
CA GLY A 128 4.65 14.34 1.81
C GLY A 128 5.45 14.67 3.05
N PHE A 129 6.49 15.46 2.85
CA PHE A 129 7.34 15.99 3.91
C PHE A 129 7.52 17.50 3.72
N SER A 130 7.30 18.26 4.78
CA SER A 130 7.61 19.68 4.85
C SER A 130 8.87 19.92 5.70
N GLU A 131 9.53 21.06 5.48
CA GLU A 131 10.71 21.47 6.24
C GLU A 131 11.84 20.41 6.26
N ILE A 132 12.23 19.92 5.09
CA ILE A 132 13.34 18.97 4.97
C ILE A 132 14.65 19.71 5.30
N THR A 133 15.24 19.36 6.43
CA THR A 133 16.55 19.85 6.89
C THR A 133 17.61 18.82 6.55
N VAL A 134 18.58 19.21 5.73
CA VAL A 134 19.71 18.37 5.35
C VAL A 134 20.96 18.85 6.09
N LYS A 135 21.66 17.94 6.79
CA LYS A 135 22.91 18.21 7.50
C LYS A 135 24.01 17.29 7.02
N THR A 136 25.18 17.83 6.74
CA THR A 136 26.36 17.05 6.38
C THR A 136 26.90 16.30 7.59
N LEU A 137 27.23 15.02 7.38
CA LEU A 137 27.91 14.17 8.35
C LEU A 137 29.40 14.12 8.01
N ALA A 138 30.24 14.30 9.02
CA ALA A 138 31.65 13.96 8.96
C ALA A 138 31.88 12.68 9.76
N LYS A 139 32.67 11.78 9.17
CA LYS A 139 33.22 10.62 9.86
C LYS A 139 34.56 11.02 10.43
N GLU A 140 34.68 10.98 11.74
CA GLU A 140 35.95 11.12 12.46
C GLU A 140 36.40 9.72 12.89
N THR A 141 37.70 9.47 12.75
CA THR A 141 38.30 8.19 13.13
C THR A 141 39.46 8.48 14.06
N GLU A 142 39.29 8.11 15.32
CA GLU A 142 40.30 8.25 16.35
C GLU A 142 41.02 6.93 16.54
N TYR A 143 42.36 6.99 16.51
CA TYR A 143 43.23 5.84 16.69
C TYR A 143 43.88 5.92 18.06
N PHE A 144 43.61 4.93 18.91
CA PHE A 144 44.21 4.81 20.22
C PHE A 144 45.38 3.85 20.13
N TYR A 145 46.57 4.35 20.49
CA TYR A 145 47.81 3.60 20.47
C TYR A 145 48.28 3.35 21.90
N GLN A 146 48.75 2.14 22.15
CA GLN A 146 49.42 1.77 23.39
C GLN A 146 50.93 1.66 23.15
N GLU A 147 51.73 2.12 24.10
CA GLU A 147 53.19 1.89 24.07
C GLU A 147 53.47 0.39 24.16
N PHE A 148 54.25 -0.10 23.20
CA PHE A 148 54.53 -1.52 23.05
C PHE A 148 55.91 -1.82 23.65
N VAL A 149 55.94 -2.32 24.87
CA VAL A 149 57.17 -2.59 25.64
C VAL A 149 57.50 -4.08 25.59
N ASP A 150 57.76 -4.60 24.39
CA ASP A 150 58.28 -5.96 24.21
C ASP A 150 59.70 -5.90 23.64
N SER A 151 60.57 -6.77 24.15
CA SER A 151 61.96 -6.95 23.72
C SER A 151 62.13 -7.13 22.21
N TYR A 152 61.19 -7.83 21.55
CA TYR A 152 61.16 -8.02 20.10
C TYR A 152 60.80 -6.75 19.32
N ALA A 153 59.99 -5.88 19.91
CA ALA A 153 59.54 -4.63 19.28
C ALA A 153 60.65 -3.57 19.19
N ASN A 154 61.55 -3.57 20.17
CA ASN A 154 62.75 -2.74 20.17
C ASN A 154 63.73 -3.14 19.05
N GLU A 155 63.78 -4.42 18.65
CA GLU A 155 64.63 -4.87 17.54
C GLU A 155 64.12 -4.40 16.18
N ILE A 156 62.79 -4.32 15.98
CA ILE A 156 62.18 -3.87 14.72
C ILE A 156 61.81 -2.37 14.70
N GLY A 157 62.06 -1.64 15.79
CA GLY A 157 61.82 -0.20 15.89
C GLY A 157 60.35 0.23 16.05
N GLN A 158 59.45 -0.70 16.35
CA GLN A 158 58.02 -0.42 16.51
C GLN A 158 57.71 0.02 17.95
N LYS A 159 57.43 1.31 18.15
CA LYS A 159 57.21 1.90 19.48
C LYS A 159 55.75 1.83 19.98
N PHE A 160 54.81 1.70 19.06
CA PHE A 160 53.38 1.76 19.37
C PHE A 160 52.63 0.62 18.68
N LYS A 161 51.65 0.07 19.39
CA LYS A 161 50.66 -0.87 18.85
C LYS A 161 49.31 -0.19 18.84
N LEU A 162 48.57 -0.31 17.74
CA LEU A 162 47.18 0.13 17.68
C LEU A 162 46.34 -0.72 18.65
N GLU A 163 45.74 -0.06 19.63
CA GLU A 163 44.91 -0.69 20.66
C GLU A 163 43.44 -0.73 20.23
N SER A 164 42.93 0.40 19.75
CA SER A 164 41.57 0.49 19.24
C SER A 164 41.41 1.60 18.22
N THR A 165 40.37 1.44 17.39
CA THR A 165 39.91 2.46 16.45
C THR A 165 38.47 2.78 16.83
N VAL A 166 38.19 4.05 17.09
CA VAL A 166 36.83 4.53 17.37
C VAL A 166 36.39 5.37 16.18
N GLU A 167 35.25 5.00 15.60
CA GLU A 167 34.60 5.77 14.54
C GLU A 167 33.42 6.53 15.11
N THR A 168 33.43 7.85 14.98
CA THR A 168 32.35 8.73 15.41
C THR A 168 31.80 9.49 14.21
N TRP A 169 30.48 9.61 14.16
CA TRP A 169 29.77 10.43 13.18
C TRP A 169 29.32 11.70 13.86
N SER A 170 29.82 12.85 13.40
CA SER A 170 29.43 14.16 13.91
C SER A 170 28.80 14.98 12.79
N THR A 171 27.79 15.78 13.13
CA THR A 171 27.27 16.79 12.19
C THR A 171 28.35 17.85 11.99
N PHE A 172 28.87 17.93 10.77
CA PHE A 172 29.90 18.88 10.41
C PHE A 172 29.30 20.28 10.26
N ARG A 173 30.05 21.35 10.57
CA ARG A 173 29.67 22.75 10.24
C ARG A 173 29.81 23.04 8.73
N GLY A 174 29.32 22.12 7.90
CA GLY A 174 29.22 22.31 6.45
C GLY A 174 27.93 23.04 6.07
N GLU A 175 27.65 23.11 4.76
CA GLU A 175 26.42 23.67 4.21
C GLU A 175 25.20 22.82 4.63
N SER A 176 24.56 23.20 5.74
CA SER A 176 23.19 22.76 6.03
C SER A 176 22.22 23.64 5.25
N PHE A 177 21.23 23.03 4.61
CA PHE A 177 20.19 23.77 3.89
C PHE A 177 18.80 23.22 4.22
N HIS A 178 17.81 24.10 4.05
CA HIS A 178 16.40 23.78 4.16
C HIS A 178 15.84 23.60 2.76
N PHE A 179 14.99 22.60 2.59
CA PHE A 179 14.35 22.26 1.33
C PHE A 179 12.86 21.96 1.56
N THR A 180 12.03 22.37 0.60
CA THR A 180 10.60 22.06 0.58
C THR A 180 10.31 21.27 -0.69
N GLY A 181 9.68 20.12 -0.55
CA GLY A 181 9.36 19.24 -1.68
C GLY A 181 9.30 17.77 -1.26
N THR A 182 9.49 16.87 -2.22
CA THR A 182 9.43 15.43 -1.98
C THR A 182 10.82 14.83 -1.80
N LEU A 183 10.89 13.82 -0.93
CA LEU A 183 12.09 13.06 -0.61
C LEU A 183 11.89 11.62 -1.05
N GLU A 184 12.83 11.11 -1.85
CA GLU A 184 12.85 9.73 -2.34
C GLU A 184 14.20 9.10 -2.02
N ILE A 185 14.21 7.85 -1.54
CA ILE A 185 15.44 7.10 -1.25
C ILE A 185 15.52 5.94 -2.24
N VAL A 186 16.55 5.94 -3.07
CA VAL A 186 16.81 4.90 -4.08
C VAL A 186 18.20 4.33 -3.82
N GLY A 187 18.25 3.13 -3.22
CA GLY A 187 19.52 2.51 -2.81
C GLY A 187 20.29 3.38 -1.82
N ASN A 188 21.51 3.77 -2.19
CA ASN A 188 22.39 4.61 -1.38
C ASN A 188 22.28 6.11 -1.69
N THR A 189 21.20 6.52 -2.37
CA THR A 189 21.02 7.88 -2.86
C THR A 189 19.70 8.46 -2.34
N ILE A 190 19.76 9.68 -1.81
CA ILE A 190 18.60 10.52 -1.53
C ILE A 190 18.39 11.44 -2.73
N ILE A 191 17.16 11.49 -3.22
CA ILE A 191 16.73 12.40 -4.27
C ILE A 191 15.74 13.38 -3.66
N LEU A 192 16.02 14.68 -3.78
CA LEU A 192 15.11 15.75 -3.38
C LEU A 192 14.50 16.38 -4.64
N LYS A 193 13.18 16.40 -4.72
CA LYS A 193 12.43 16.98 -5.84
C LYS A 193 11.58 18.15 -5.37
N ASN A 194 11.49 19.22 -6.15
CA ASN A 194 10.62 20.35 -5.83
C ASN A 194 9.13 19.99 -5.97
N GLU A 195 8.26 20.96 -5.73
CA GLU A 195 6.80 20.84 -5.87
C GLU A 195 6.36 20.40 -7.28
N ASN A 196 7.14 20.72 -8.32
CA ASN A 196 6.89 20.33 -9.72
C ASN A 196 7.43 18.93 -10.05
N LYS A 197 7.88 18.15 -9.06
CA LYS A 197 8.52 16.84 -9.20
C LYS A 197 9.86 16.84 -9.95
N GLU A 198 10.48 18.00 -10.14
CA GLU A 198 11.80 18.12 -10.76
C GLU A 198 12.88 17.83 -9.72
N ILE A 199 13.91 17.07 -10.11
CA ILE A 199 15.03 16.73 -9.22
C ILE A 199 15.89 17.98 -9.00
N CYS A 200 15.99 18.42 -7.75
CA CYS A 200 16.83 19.54 -7.34
C CYS A 200 18.16 19.08 -6.75
N HIS A 201 18.15 17.99 -5.98
CA HIS A 201 19.37 17.47 -5.34
C HIS A 201 19.44 15.94 -5.40
N ILE A 202 20.66 15.44 -5.55
CA ILE A 202 21.01 14.03 -5.47
C ILE A 202 22.15 13.92 -4.44
N LEU A 203 21.88 13.28 -3.31
CA LEU A 203 22.77 13.23 -2.15
C LEU A 203 23.10 11.78 -1.77
N PRO A 204 24.36 11.44 -1.46
CA PRO A 204 24.71 10.13 -0.93
C PRO A 204 24.22 9.94 0.52
N VAL A 205 23.52 8.84 0.80
CA VAL A 205 22.92 8.54 2.13
C VAL A 205 23.97 8.55 3.26
N GLU A 206 25.18 8.10 2.98
CA GLU A 206 26.26 7.97 3.98
C GLU A 206 26.83 9.32 4.46
N LYS A 207 26.57 10.43 3.75
CA LYS A 207 27.17 11.75 4.05
C LYS A 207 26.18 12.77 4.57
N PHE A 208 24.89 12.44 4.62
CA PHE A 208 23.85 13.41 4.95
C PHE A 208 22.83 12.82 5.93
N GLN A 209 22.57 13.57 7.00
CA GLN A 209 21.44 13.36 7.89
C GLN A 209 20.26 14.20 7.40
N ILE A 210 19.10 13.58 7.28
CA ILE A 210 17.87 14.26 6.87
C ILE A 210 16.87 14.21 8.02
N ALA A 211 16.37 15.38 8.41
CA ALA A 211 15.20 15.52 9.26
C ALA A 211 14.09 16.18 8.46
N ALA A 212 12.87 15.68 8.53
CA ALA A 212 11.74 16.27 7.83
C ALA A 212 10.48 16.13 8.68
N LYS A 213 9.58 17.11 8.59
CA LYS A 213 8.25 17.01 9.20
C LYS A 213 7.29 16.37 8.20
N PRO A 214 6.37 15.50 8.62
CA PRO A 214 5.34 15.01 7.71
C PRO A 214 4.46 16.18 7.28
N GLU A 215 4.26 16.32 5.98
CA GLU A 215 3.20 17.18 5.45
C GLU A 215 1.88 16.41 5.53
N VAL A 216 0.87 17.04 6.13
CA VAL A 216 -0.45 16.45 6.33
C VAL A 216 -1.48 17.35 5.66
N ALA A 217 -2.26 16.76 4.75
CA ALA A 217 -3.44 17.39 4.18
C ALA A 217 -4.69 16.85 4.88
N LEU A 218 -5.68 17.74 5.05
CA LEU A 218 -7.02 17.35 5.46
C LEU A 218 -7.81 16.92 4.24
N GLU A 219 -7.97 15.62 4.06
CA GLU A 219 -8.77 15.04 2.98
C GLU A 219 -10.09 14.52 3.53
N LYS A 220 -11.15 14.62 2.73
CA LYS A 220 -12.40 13.91 3.02
C LYS A 220 -12.25 12.50 2.46
N LYS A 221 -12.34 11.50 3.33
CA LYS A 221 -12.32 10.09 2.94
C LYS A 221 -13.59 9.41 3.39
N TRP A 222 -14.04 8.45 2.58
CA TRP A 222 -15.09 7.52 2.96
C TRP A 222 -14.52 6.50 3.93
N VAL A 223 -15.28 6.22 4.98
CA VAL A 223 -14.99 5.18 5.98
C VAL A 223 -16.29 4.42 6.28
N PHE A 224 -16.19 3.19 6.77
CA PHE A 224 -17.34 2.48 7.31
C PHE A 224 -17.15 2.07 8.77
N GLU A 225 -18.27 1.83 9.44
CA GLU A 225 -18.36 1.22 10.77
C GLU A 225 -19.32 0.04 10.70
N ILE A 226 -18.97 -1.09 11.32
CA ILE A 226 -19.84 -2.28 11.41
C ILE A 226 -20.99 -1.98 12.38
N VAL A 227 -22.21 -2.41 12.03
CA VAL A 227 -23.45 -2.15 12.79
C VAL A 227 -23.90 -3.37 13.58
#